data_AF-A0A9Q7TQ00-F1
#
_entry.id   AF-A0A9Q7TQ00-F1
#
_cell.length_a   1.000
_cell.length_b   1.000
_cell.length_c   1.000
_cell.angle_alpha   90.00
_cell.angle_beta   90.00
_cell.angle_gamma   90.00
#
_symmetry.space_group_name_H-M   'P 1'
#
loop_
_entity.id
_entity.type
_entity.pdbx_description
1 polymer ?
#
loop_
_entity_poly.entity_id
_entity_poly.type
_entity_poly.pdbx_seq_one_letter_code
_entity_poly.pdbx_strand_id
1 'polypeptide(L)'
;MLRTLIRRAHVHQPGFRFPDRKARKGEHVPHPHPAAPEKIASSFDHFQKVFASGPHFHPEKLQQESSQSSAGSSKGGSGLLGNVDMNGREVAEDIHLLPERFWRTPALTFSEEEMEAVMGGGAH
;
A
#
# COMPACT_ATOMS: atom_id res chain seq x y z
N MET A 1 -69.08 13.41 -26.16
CA MET A 1 -68.11 12.31 -26.40
C MET A 1 -66.71 12.85 -26.10
N LEU A 2 -66.17 12.58 -24.91
CA LEU A 2 -64.84 13.05 -24.47
C LEU A 2 -63.77 12.05 -24.89
N ARG A 3 -62.88 12.45 -25.81
CA ARG A 3 -61.71 11.66 -26.21
C ARG A 3 -60.54 12.01 -25.30
N THR A 4 -60.24 11.14 -24.33
CA THR A 4 -59.06 11.27 -23.48
C THR A 4 -57.81 10.88 -24.28
N LEU A 5 -56.98 11.86 -24.61
CA LEU A 5 -55.66 11.66 -25.23
C LEU A 5 -54.68 11.14 -24.15
N ILE A 6 -54.42 9.85 -24.18
CA ILE A 6 -53.36 9.22 -23.36
C ILE A 6 -52.01 9.57 -23.98
N ARG A 7 -51.32 10.58 -23.43
CA ARG A 7 -49.92 10.85 -23.79
C ARG A 7 -49.06 9.74 -23.18
N ARG A 8 -48.54 8.84 -24.03
CA ARG A 8 -47.43 7.96 -23.65
C ARG A 8 -46.19 8.82 -23.43
N ALA A 9 -45.80 9.01 -22.17
CA ALA A 9 -44.49 9.54 -21.82
C ALA A 9 -43.45 8.52 -22.25
N HIS A 10 -42.67 8.81 -23.29
CA HIS A 10 -41.45 8.07 -23.57
C HIS A 10 -40.46 8.35 -22.45
N VAL A 11 -40.46 7.49 -21.42
CA VAL A 11 -39.48 7.54 -20.33
C VAL A 11 -38.15 7.15 -20.94
N HIS A 12 -37.31 8.14 -21.22
CA HIS A 12 -35.96 7.97 -21.73
C HIS A 12 -35.19 7.00 -20.81
N GLN A 13 -34.91 5.81 -21.32
CA GLN A 13 -34.05 4.85 -20.63
C GLN A 13 -32.60 5.18 -21.00
N PRO A 14 -31.72 5.43 -20.03
CA PRO A 14 -30.31 5.69 -20.32
C PRO A 14 -29.67 4.49 -21.03
N GLY A 15 -28.84 4.75 -22.05
CA GLY A 15 -28.20 3.72 -22.87
C GLY A 15 -27.17 2.87 -22.13
N PHE A 16 -26.76 3.27 -20.93
CA PHE A 16 -25.89 2.51 -20.06
C PHE A 16 -26.61 2.21 -18.74
N ARG A 17 -26.55 0.94 -18.32
CA ARG A 17 -27.10 0.49 -17.05
C ARG A 17 -25.95 0.28 -16.09
N PHE A 18 -26.03 0.94 -14.94
CA PHE A 18 -25.08 0.70 -13.87
C PHE A 18 -25.31 -0.70 -13.27
N PRO A 19 -24.24 -1.45 -12.98
CA PRO A 19 -24.35 -2.69 -12.22
C PRO A 19 -25.05 -2.43 -10.88
N ASP A 20 -26.01 -3.28 -10.55
CA ASP A 20 -26.71 -3.18 -9.26
C ASP A 20 -25.72 -3.42 -8.13
N ARG A 21 -25.67 -2.49 -7.16
CA ARG A 21 -24.77 -2.58 -6.00
C ARG A 21 -25.07 -3.81 -5.13
N LYS A 22 -26.29 -4.35 -5.23
CA LYS A 22 -26.73 -5.55 -4.50
C LYS A 22 -26.51 -6.86 -5.27
N ALA A 23 -26.05 -6.79 -6.52
CA ALA A 23 -25.75 -8.00 -7.27
C ALA A 23 -24.61 -8.77 -6.60
N ARG A 24 -24.74 -10.09 -6.53
CA ARG A 24 -23.67 -10.97 -6.03
C ARG A 24 -22.45 -10.78 -6.92
N LYS A 25 -21.33 -10.37 -6.33
CA LYS A 25 -20.04 -10.35 -7.02
C LYS A 25 -19.68 -11.80 -7.35
N GLY A 26 -19.24 -12.04 -8.58
CA GLY A 26 -18.76 -13.37 -8.98
C GLY A 26 -17.59 -13.81 -8.09
N GLU A 27 -17.45 -15.11 -7.92
CA GLU A 27 -16.29 -15.68 -7.22
C GLU A 27 -15.02 -15.40 -8.03
N HIS A 28 -14.11 -14.62 -7.46
CA HIS A 28 -12.84 -14.30 -8.09
C HIS A 28 -11.82 -15.40 -7.75
N VAL A 29 -11.36 -16.11 -8.77
CA VAL A 29 -10.25 -17.06 -8.65
C VAL A 29 -8.95 -16.29 -8.93
N PRO A 30 -8.01 -16.19 -7.96
CA PRO A 30 -6.75 -15.53 -8.19
C PRO A 30 -5.94 -16.31 -9.23
N HIS A 31 -5.25 -15.58 -10.11
CA HIS A 31 -4.43 -16.12 -11.19
C HIS A 31 -3.04 -15.46 -11.15
N PRO A 32 -1.99 -16.14 -11.66
CA PRO A 32 -0.67 -15.55 -11.74
C PRO A 32 -0.68 -14.34 -12.69
N HIS A 33 0.13 -13.33 -12.38
CA HIS A 33 0.25 -12.15 -13.24
C HIS A 33 0.81 -12.54 -14.62
N PRO A 34 0.32 -11.98 -15.74
CA PRO A 34 0.76 -12.36 -17.09
C PRO A 34 2.25 -12.11 -17.36
N ALA A 35 2.87 -11.17 -16.64
CA ALA A 35 4.31 -10.90 -16.72
C ALA A 35 5.13 -11.58 -15.61
N ALA A 36 4.56 -12.55 -14.89
CA ALA A 36 5.30 -13.29 -13.87
C ALA A 36 6.36 -14.20 -14.53
N PRO A 37 7.58 -14.29 -13.97
CA PRO A 37 8.56 -15.29 -14.39
C PRO A 37 7.97 -16.70 -14.37
N GLU A 38 8.32 -17.55 -15.35
CA GLU A 38 7.76 -18.89 -15.51
C GLU A 38 7.87 -19.76 -14.24
N LYS A 39 8.96 -19.60 -13.49
CA LYS A 39 9.21 -20.29 -12.21
C LYS A 39 8.19 -19.92 -11.12
N ILE A 40 7.70 -18.67 -11.13
CA ILE A 40 6.74 -18.15 -10.15
C ILE A 40 5.32 -18.48 -10.61
N ALA A 41 5.06 -18.39 -11.92
CA ALA A 41 3.78 -18.79 -12.49
C ALA A 41 3.47 -20.27 -12.23
N SER A 42 4.47 -21.17 -12.32
CA SER A 42 4.29 -22.60 -12.06
C SER A 42 4.09 -22.95 -10.58
N SER A 43 4.58 -22.11 -9.65
CA SER A 43 4.47 -22.31 -8.20
C SER A 43 3.35 -21.49 -7.54
N PHE A 44 2.52 -20.81 -8.33
CA PHE A 44 1.48 -19.90 -7.85
C PHE A 44 0.46 -20.56 -6.90
N ASP A 45 0.04 -21.79 -7.19
CA ASP A 45 -0.89 -22.54 -6.33
C ASP A 45 -0.30 -22.84 -4.94
N HIS A 46 1.02 -23.02 -4.87
CA HIS A 46 1.71 -23.21 -3.58
C HIS A 46 1.69 -21.92 -2.77
N PHE A 47 1.96 -20.78 -3.41
CA PHE A 47 1.87 -19.46 -2.75
C PHE A 47 0.45 -19.18 -2.23
N GLN A 48 -0.58 -19.53 -3.00
CA GLN A 48 -1.97 -19.40 -2.53
C GLN A 48 -2.23 -20.22 -1.26
N LYS A 49 -1.73 -21.45 -1.19
CA LYS A 49 -1.87 -22.32 -0.01
C LYS A 49 -1.16 -21.74 1.21
N VAL A 50 0.07 -21.28 1.03
CA VAL A 50 0.85 -20.65 2.11
C VAL A 50 0.18 -19.35 2.58
N PHE A 51 -0.31 -18.53 1.67
CA PHE A 51 -1.04 -17.29 1.99
C PHE A 51 -2.34 -17.58 2.76
N ALA A 52 -3.11 -18.58 2.33
CA ALA A 52 -4.35 -18.99 2.99
C ALA A 52 -4.10 -19.59 4.39
N SER A 53 -2.93 -20.20 4.62
CA SER A 53 -2.56 -20.76 5.92
C SER A 53 -2.24 -19.71 7.00
N GLY A 54 -2.25 -18.41 6.64
CA GLY A 54 -2.03 -17.30 7.57
C GLY A 54 -0.54 -17.00 7.82
N PRO A 55 -0.23 -16.00 8.65
CA PRO A 55 1.13 -15.51 8.86
C PRO A 55 1.96 -16.51 9.68
N HIS A 56 2.40 -17.57 9.02
CA HIS A 56 3.43 -18.43 9.55
C HIS A 56 4.80 -17.78 9.31
N PHE A 57 5.18 -16.90 10.23
CA PHE A 57 6.56 -16.46 10.40
C PHE A 57 7.40 -17.70 10.75
N HIS A 58 7.96 -18.34 9.73
CA HIS A 58 8.96 -19.40 9.90
C HIS A 58 10.34 -18.76 9.77
N PRO A 59 10.98 -18.37 10.89
CA PRO A 59 12.27 -17.66 10.87
C PRO A 59 13.39 -18.44 10.17
N GLU A 60 13.26 -19.77 10.05
CA GLU A 60 14.21 -20.62 9.34
C GLU A 60 14.27 -20.35 7.82
N LYS A 61 13.20 -19.85 7.20
CA LYS A 61 13.16 -19.58 5.76
C LYS A 61 13.85 -18.27 5.35
N LEU A 62 14.27 -17.44 6.32
CA LEU A 62 14.93 -16.16 6.08
C LEU A 62 16.45 -16.26 5.89
N GLN A 63 17.05 -17.45 6.09
CA GLN A 63 18.51 -17.60 6.16
C GLN A 63 19.21 -17.91 4.83
N GLN A 64 18.50 -18.01 3.71
CA GLN A 64 19.08 -18.63 2.51
C GLN A 64 19.69 -17.69 1.45
N GLU A 65 19.71 -16.36 1.66
CA GLU A 65 20.35 -15.43 0.69
C GLU A 65 21.16 -14.31 1.36
N SER A 66 22.00 -14.63 2.34
CA SER A 66 23.06 -13.72 2.81
C SER A 66 24.43 -14.30 2.51
N SER A 67 24.83 -14.26 1.24
CA SER A 67 26.22 -14.51 0.83
C SER A 67 26.54 -13.73 -0.43
N GLN A 68 26.58 -12.40 -0.33
CA GLN A 68 27.52 -11.51 -1.03
C GLN A 68 27.17 -10.03 -0.79
N SER A 69 27.76 -9.44 0.25
CA SER A 69 28.19 -8.03 0.18
C SER A 69 29.29 -7.80 1.20
N SER A 70 30.46 -7.50 0.65
CA SER A 70 31.76 -7.32 1.28
C SER A 70 31.79 -6.20 2.33
N ALA A 71 32.62 -6.45 3.34
CA ALA A 71 33.11 -5.54 4.36
C ALA A 71 33.40 -4.11 3.87
N GLY A 72 32.87 -3.13 4.59
CA GLY A 72 33.27 -1.73 4.56
C GLY A 72 33.25 -1.15 5.97
N SER A 73 34.33 -1.36 6.72
CA SER A 73 34.57 -0.71 8.01
C SER A 73 35.24 0.64 7.77
N SER A 74 34.58 1.73 8.15
CA SER A 74 35.22 3.03 8.35
C SER A 74 34.49 3.87 9.41
N LYS A 75 34.84 3.62 10.67
CA LYS A 75 35.45 4.58 11.60
C LYS A 75 35.04 6.07 11.46
N GLY A 76 34.30 6.57 12.46
CA GLY A 76 34.49 7.92 13.02
C GLY A 76 33.49 9.00 12.59
N GLY A 77 32.48 9.25 13.44
CA GLY A 77 31.60 10.42 13.36
C GLY A 77 30.51 10.36 14.43
N SER A 78 30.71 11.08 15.54
CA SER A 78 29.86 11.09 16.73
C SER A 78 28.48 11.73 16.46
N GLY A 79 27.43 10.91 16.46
CA GLY A 79 26.02 11.31 16.39
C GLY A 79 25.19 10.30 15.58
N LEU A 80 24.13 9.74 16.16
CA LEU A 80 23.27 8.71 15.53
C LEU A 80 22.57 9.18 14.24
N LEU A 81 22.55 10.49 13.99
CA LEU A 81 22.07 11.13 12.78
C LEU A 81 23.21 11.98 12.20
N GLY A 82 24.18 11.31 11.59
CA GLY A 82 25.16 11.99 10.75
C GLY A 82 24.44 12.67 9.60
N ASN A 83 24.90 13.86 9.19
CA ASN A 83 24.33 14.61 8.08
C ASN A 83 24.47 13.79 6.79
N VAL A 84 23.45 13.00 6.45
CA VAL A 84 23.46 12.11 5.29
C VAL A 84 23.23 12.95 4.04
N ASP A 85 24.28 13.07 3.22
CA ASP A 85 24.17 13.70 1.90
C ASP A 85 23.37 12.79 0.96
N MET A 86 22.30 13.36 0.38
CA MET A 86 21.41 12.71 -0.58
C MET A 86 21.89 12.85 -2.03
N ASN A 87 23.01 13.54 -2.28
CA ASN A 87 23.58 13.65 -3.61
C ASN A 87 23.97 12.28 -4.18
N GLY A 88 23.15 11.78 -5.11
CA GLY A 88 23.38 10.54 -5.85
C GLY A 88 22.63 9.32 -5.33
N ARG A 89 21.70 9.47 -4.38
CA ARG A 89 20.82 8.38 -3.92
C ARG A 89 19.45 8.48 -4.58
N GLU A 90 18.97 7.38 -5.15
CA GLU A 90 17.67 7.33 -5.84
C GLU A 90 16.47 7.20 -4.88
N VAL A 91 16.71 6.68 -3.67
CA VAL A 91 15.65 6.43 -2.67
C VAL A 91 16.09 6.99 -1.32
N ALA A 92 15.22 7.77 -0.69
CA ALA A 92 15.39 8.23 0.69
C ALA A 92 14.76 7.22 1.65
N GLU A 93 15.56 6.70 2.59
CA GLU A 93 15.08 5.76 3.63
C GLU A 93 14.33 6.48 4.77
N ASP A 94 14.60 7.77 4.95
CA ASP A 94 13.95 8.63 5.95
C ASP A 94 13.38 9.88 5.27
N ILE A 95 12.17 10.27 5.70
CA ILE A 95 11.41 11.42 5.20
C ILE A 95 12.15 12.73 5.49
N HIS A 96 12.90 12.81 6.59
CA HIS A 96 13.68 14.01 6.95
C HIS A 96 14.88 14.25 6.02
N LEU A 97 15.24 13.26 5.21
CA LEU A 97 16.30 13.38 4.21
C LEU A 97 15.80 14.01 2.90
N LEU A 98 14.47 14.12 2.72
CA LEU A 98 13.88 14.83 1.59
C LEU A 98 14.01 16.35 1.74
N PRO A 99 13.92 17.12 0.64
CA PRO A 99 13.83 18.57 0.71
C PRO A 99 12.71 19.03 1.66
N GLU A 100 12.95 20.13 2.39
CA GLU A 100 12.07 20.60 3.49
C GLU A 100 10.58 20.68 3.14
N ARG A 101 10.28 21.01 1.88
CA ARG A 101 8.91 21.08 1.35
C ARG A 101 8.12 19.77 1.45
N PHE A 102 8.78 18.62 1.58
CA PHE A 102 8.13 17.32 1.63
C PHE A 102 7.86 16.82 3.06
N TRP A 103 8.66 17.25 4.04
CA TRP A 103 8.50 16.80 5.42
C TRP A 103 8.01 17.89 6.38
N ARG A 104 8.29 19.17 6.11
CA ARG A 104 7.80 20.30 6.89
C ARG A 104 6.40 20.71 6.41
N THR A 105 5.46 19.77 6.48
CA THR A 105 4.04 20.01 6.15
C THR A 105 3.21 20.10 7.43
N PRO A 106 2.14 20.93 7.46
CA PRO A 106 1.28 21.04 8.64
C PRO A 106 0.66 19.71 9.11
N ALA A 107 0.53 18.74 8.21
CA ALA A 107 0.00 17.42 8.52
C ALA A 107 1.01 16.50 9.24
N LEU A 108 2.30 16.80 9.16
CA LEU A 108 3.38 16.00 9.76
C LEU A 108 3.97 16.66 11.01
N THR A 109 3.62 17.93 11.27
CA THR A 109 3.99 18.65 12.48
C THR A 109 2.97 18.39 13.57
N PHE A 110 3.39 17.80 14.68
CA PHE A 110 2.54 17.62 15.85
C PHE A 110 2.18 18.97 16.47
N SER A 111 0.90 19.17 16.78
CA SER A 111 0.48 20.28 17.63
C SER A 111 0.92 20.04 19.08
N GLU A 112 0.94 21.10 19.89
CA GLU A 112 1.29 20.99 21.31
C GLU A 112 0.31 20.07 22.06
N GLU A 113 -0.99 20.14 21.73
CA GLU A 113 -2.03 19.27 22.28
C GLU A 113 -1.83 17.81 21.90
N GLU A 114 -1.42 17.54 20.65
CA GLU A 114 -1.13 16.17 20.20
C GLU A 114 0.13 15.61 20.86
N MET A 115 1.16 16.44 21.05
CA MET A 115 2.38 16.05 21.73
C MET A 115 2.11 15.75 23.20
N GLU A 116 1.27 16.56 23.87
CA GLU A 116 0.80 16.31 25.22
C GLU A 116 -0.04 15.03 25.32
N ALA A 117 -0.96 14.78 24.38
CA ALA A 117 -1.77 13.56 24.36
C ALA A 117 -0.92 12.29 24.18
N VAL A 118 0.11 12.35 23.33
CA VAL A 118 1.05 11.22 23.11
C VAL A 118 1.93 11.00 24.34
N MET A 119 2.47 12.06 24.94
CA MET A 119 3.29 11.95 26.15
C MET A 119 2.47 11.55 27.40
N GLY A 120 1.22 11.99 27.47
CA GLY A 120 0.27 11.70 28.53
C GLY A 120 -0.42 10.33 28.41
N GLY A 121 -0.16 9.56 27.33
CA GLY A 121 -0.71 8.23 27.14
C GLY A 121 -2.19 8.17 26.76
N GLY A 122 -2.76 9.27 26.28
CA GLY A 122 -4.12 9.33 25.74
C GLY A 122 -5.25 9.05 26.74
N ALA A 123 -4.99 9.14 28.05
CA ALA A 123 -6.01 8.95 29.08
C ALA A 123 -6.48 10.30 29.65
N HIS A 124 -7.50 10.87 29.02
CA HIS A 124 -8.36 11.91 29.58
C HIS A 124 -9.84 11.57 29.31
#